data_AF-A0A0G8WCZ9-F1
#
_entry.id   AF-A0A0G8WCZ9-F1
#
_cell.length_a   1.000
_cell.length_b   1.000
_cell.length_c   1.000
_cell.angle_alpha   90.00
_cell.angle_beta   90.00
_cell.angle_gamma   90.00
#
_symmetry.space_group_name_H-M   'P 1'
#
loop_
_entity.id
_entity.type
_entity.pdbx_description
1 polymer ?
#
loop_
_entity_poly.entity_id
_entity_poly.type
_entity_poly.pdbx_seq_one_letter_code
_entity_poly.pdbx_strand_id
1 'polypeptide(L)'
;MQQHILSEERHAPSLKDPTHPGYQLFAQAKDHIQILDREHGRQTDARSANLAGCLAVQSCKMGMDRIDEVRLSDDASRAFAVQNNPYSAGSHDQLRAHVDTVAALNTPLEQSSQEWTKAAAERGQAEQHRNLQQEQTQAPAARTMS
;
A
#
# COMPACT_ATOMS: atom_id res chain seq x y z
N MET A 1 -16.67 -10.31 -42.76
CA MET A 1 -17.20 -10.37 -41.38
C MET A 1 -16.47 -11.47 -40.65
N GLN A 2 -15.94 -11.36 -39.44
CA GLN A 2 -15.56 -10.26 -38.55
C GLN A 2 -14.70 -10.97 -37.47
N GLN A 3 -13.45 -10.53 -37.31
CA GLN A 3 -12.56 -10.58 -36.13
C GLN A 3 -12.94 -11.52 -34.95
N HIS A 4 -12.11 -12.53 -34.68
CA HIS A 4 -11.91 -13.08 -33.33
C HIS A 4 -10.40 -13.11 -33.03
N ILE A 5 -9.83 -11.92 -32.91
CA ILE A 5 -8.57 -11.69 -32.20
C ILE A 5 -9.02 -11.17 -30.83
N LEU A 6 -9.16 -12.06 -29.84
CA LEU A 6 -9.02 -11.68 -28.44
C LEU A 6 -7.88 -12.51 -27.91
N SER A 7 -6.69 -11.99 -28.21
CA SER A 7 -5.50 -12.16 -27.40
C SER A 7 -5.90 -12.28 -25.93
N GLU A 8 -5.57 -13.41 -25.31
CA GLU A 8 -5.42 -13.50 -23.87
C GLU A 8 -4.28 -12.54 -23.48
N GLU A 9 -4.56 -11.24 -23.47
CA GLU A 9 -3.75 -10.28 -22.75
C GLU A 9 -3.79 -10.73 -21.31
N ARG A 10 -2.71 -11.38 -20.85
CA ARG A 10 -2.44 -11.62 -19.44
C ARG A 10 -2.32 -10.28 -18.73
N HIS A 11 -3.43 -9.58 -18.56
CA HIS A 11 -3.54 -8.44 -17.68
C HIS A 11 -3.25 -8.99 -16.28
N ALA A 12 -2.22 -8.46 -15.63
CA ALA A 12 -1.97 -8.75 -14.23
C ALA A 12 -3.28 -8.56 -13.44
N PRO A 13 -3.58 -9.44 -12.47
CA PRO A 13 -4.83 -9.36 -11.72
C PRO A 13 -4.95 -7.98 -11.08
N SER A 14 -6.15 -7.41 -11.12
CA SER A 14 -6.40 -6.09 -10.53
C SER A 14 -6.25 -6.16 -9.00
N LEU A 15 -5.93 -5.06 -8.33
CA LEU A 15 -5.89 -4.97 -6.86
C LEU A 15 -7.20 -5.41 -6.17
N LYS A 16 -8.32 -5.37 -6.87
CA LYS A 16 -9.63 -5.87 -6.38
C LYS A 16 -9.75 -7.39 -6.39
N ASP A 17 -8.85 -8.09 -7.06
CA ASP A 17 -8.84 -9.55 -7.17
C ASP A 17 -8.19 -10.17 -5.91
N PRO A 18 -8.87 -11.07 -5.19
CA PRO A 18 -8.31 -11.74 -4.01
C PRO A 18 -6.99 -12.49 -4.24
N THR A 19 -6.69 -12.87 -5.48
CA THR A 19 -5.44 -13.55 -5.85
C THR A 19 -4.26 -12.60 -6.01
N HIS A 20 -4.50 -11.29 -6.07
CA HIS A 20 -3.46 -10.29 -6.22
C HIS A 20 -2.71 -10.09 -4.88
N PRO A 21 -1.36 -10.04 -4.86
CA PRO A 21 -0.59 -9.90 -3.62
C PRO A 21 -0.89 -8.62 -2.83
N GLY A 22 -1.37 -7.56 -3.51
CA GLY A 22 -1.80 -6.31 -2.88
C GLY A 22 -3.26 -6.26 -2.44
N TYR A 23 -4.02 -7.34 -2.62
CA TYR A 23 -5.44 -7.37 -2.29
C TYR A 23 -5.71 -7.03 -0.83
N GLN A 24 -4.89 -7.55 0.10
CA GLN A 24 -5.12 -7.34 1.53
C GLN A 24 -5.05 -5.85 1.91
N LEU A 25 -4.01 -5.13 1.48
CA LEU A 25 -3.88 -3.69 1.75
C LEU A 25 -5.01 -2.91 1.06
N PHE A 26 -5.37 -3.28 -0.17
CA PHE A 26 -6.48 -2.65 -0.89
C PHE A 26 -7.81 -2.83 -0.16
N ALA A 27 -8.13 -4.06 0.29
CA ALA A 27 -9.36 -4.37 0.99
C ALA A 27 -9.46 -3.59 2.31
N GLN A 28 -8.39 -3.58 3.11
CA GLN A 28 -8.33 -2.82 4.35
C GLN A 28 -8.50 -1.30 4.10
N ALA A 29 -7.77 -0.74 3.13
CA ALA A 29 -7.93 0.67 2.76
C ALA A 29 -9.37 0.99 2.34
N LYS A 30 -9.99 0.12 1.53
CA LYS A 30 -11.35 0.29 1.04
C LYS A 30 -12.35 0.29 2.20
N ASP A 31 -12.22 -0.62 3.17
CA ASP A 31 -13.12 -0.70 4.31
C ASP A 31 -13.04 0.55 5.19
N HIS A 32 -11.83 1.07 5.43
CA HIS A 32 -11.66 2.33 6.16
C HIS A 32 -12.17 3.55 5.38
N ILE A 33 -11.96 3.61 4.06
CA ILE A 33 -12.53 4.68 3.22
C ILE A 33 -14.05 4.60 3.19
N GLN A 34 -14.67 3.42 3.24
CA GLN A 34 -16.13 3.28 3.33
C GLN A 34 -16.69 3.86 4.63
N ILE A 35 -15.96 3.72 5.73
CA ILE A 35 -16.30 4.35 7.00
C ILE A 35 -16.16 5.86 6.87
N LEU A 36 -15.02 6.33 6.36
CA LEU A 36 -14.72 7.74 6.13
C LEU A 36 -15.76 8.43 5.24
N ASP A 37 -16.16 7.80 4.13
CA ASP A 37 -17.19 8.31 3.21
C ASP A 37 -18.51 8.51 3.96
N ARG A 38 -18.91 7.53 4.76
CA ARG A 38 -20.15 7.56 5.55
C ARG A 38 -20.13 8.67 6.61
N GLU A 39 -19.00 8.85 7.28
CA GLU A 39 -18.80 9.94 8.25
C GLU A 39 -18.95 11.32 7.60
N HIS A 40 -18.54 11.46 6.35
CA HIS A 40 -18.65 12.70 5.57
C HIS A 40 -19.96 12.80 4.75
N GLY A 41 -20.93 11.89 4.96
CA GLY A 41 -22.21 11.89 4.25
C GLY A 41 -22.10 11.59 2.74
N ARG A 42 -21.01 10.96 2.31
CA ARG A 42 -20.74 10.55 0.93
C ARG A 42 -21.04 9.06 0.74
N GLN A 43 -21.53 8.70 -0.44
CA GLN A 43 -21.62 7.30 -0.85
C GLN A 43 -20.28 6.83 -1.43
N THR A 44 -19.83 5.65 -1.00
CA THR A 44 -18.66 5.00 -1.60
C THR A 44 -18.91 4.68 -3.07
N ASP A 45 -17.96 5.07 -3.91
CA ASP A 45 -18.05 4.95 -5.37
C ASP A 45 -16.71 4.46 -5.98
N ALA A 46 -16.59 4.51 -7.31
CA ALA A 46 -15.37 4.13 -8.01
C ALA A 46 -14.15 4.98 -7.61
N ARG A 47 -14.35 6.25 -7.21
CA ARG A 47 -13.26 7.13 -6.76
C ARG A 47 -12.79 6.70 -5.36
N SER A 48 -13.68 6.22 -4.50
CA SER A 48 -13.29 5.60 -3.23
C SER A 48 -12.39 4.37 -3.45
N ALA A 49 -12.68 3.56 -4.47
CA ALA A 49 -11.82 2.44 -4.86
C ALA A 49 -10.47 2.89 -5.44
N ASN A 50 -10.45 3.97 -6.24
CA ASN A 50 -9.21 4.58 -6.73
C ASN A 50 -8.31 5.06 -5.57
N LEU A 51 -8.89 5.77 -4.60
CA LEU A 51 -8.18 6.22 -3.40
C LEU A 51 -7.61 5.03 -2.61
N ALA A 52 -8.40 3.97 -2.43
CA ALA A 52 -7.94 2.74 -1.78
C ALA A 52 -6.76 2.09 -2.52
N GLY A 53 -6.80 2.06 -3.85
CA GLY A 53 -5.72 1.55 -4.70
C GLY A 53 -4.42 2.33 -4.52
N CYS A 54 -4.49 3.67 -4.56
CA CYS A 54 -3.34 4.53 -4.32
C CYS A 54 -2.75 4.36 -2.91
N LEU A 55 -3.60 4.29 -1.87
CA LEU A 55 -3.15 4.03 -0.51
C LEU A 55 -2.48 2.67 -0.37
N ALA A 56 -3.01 1.62 -1.02
CA ALA A 56 -2.40 0.30 -1.00
C ALA A 56 -0.99 0.33 -1.60
N VAL A 57 -0.82 0.93 -2.79
CA VAL A 57 0.50 1.08 -3.44
C VAL A 57 1.47 1.85 -2.55
N GLN A 58 1.05 2.98 -1.98
CA GLN A 58 1.94 3.77 -1.13
C GLN A 58 2.29 3.02 0.17
N SER A 59 1.33 2.29 0.76
CA SER A 59 1.55 1.47 1.95
C SER A 59 2.57 0.36 1.68
N CYS A 60 2.50 -0.27 0.51
CA CYS A 60 3.50 -1.24 0.07
C CYS A 60 4.91 -0.63 0.00
N LYS A 61 5.05 0.56 -0.62
CA LYS A 61 6.34 1.29 -0.69
C LYS A 61 6.90 1.63 0.69
N MET A 62 6.02 1.94 1.64
CA MET A 62 6.41 2.24 3.02
C MET A 62 6.70 1.00 3.87
N GLY A 63 6.62 -0.21 3.30
CA GLY A 63 6.85 -1.46 4.01
C GLY A 63 5.75 -1.78 5.03
N MET A 64 4.54 -1.28 4.80
CA MET A 64 3.38 -1.63 5.63
C MET A 64 2.85 -3.00 5.23
N ASP A 65 2.45 -3.78 6.23
CA ASP A 65 1.87 -5.12 6.05
C ASP A 65 0.35 -5.12 6.28
N ARG A 66 -0.19 -4.07 6.92
CA ARG A 66 -1.62 -3.85 7.08
C ARG A 66 -1.94 -2.35 7.14
N ILE A 67 -3.21 -2.02 6.94
CA ILE A 67 -3.76 -0.69 7.21
C ILE A 67 -4.78 -0.85 8.32
N ASP A 68 -4.50 -0.22 9.46
CA ASP A 68 -5.37 -0.23 10.64
C ASP A 68 -6.32 0.98 10.65
N GLU A 69 -5.99 2.03 9.90
CA GLU A 69 -6.82 3.23 9.80
C GLU A 69 -6.51 4.05 8.54
N VAL A 70 -7.52 4.77 8.02
CA VAL A 70 -7.36 5.82 7.01
C VAL A 70 -7.88 7.14 7.57
N ARG A 71 -7.06 8.20 7.49
CA ARG A 71 -7.42 9.55 7.95
C ARG A 71 -7.20 10.58 6.85
N LEU A 72 -7.99 11.64 6.84
CA LEU A 72 -7.71 12.83 6.03
C LEU A 72 -6.85 13.82 6.83
N SER A 73 -6.10 14.67 6.13
CA SER A 73 -5.57 15.91 6.72
C SER A 73 -6.71 16.86 7.09
N ASP A 74 -6.41 17.84 7.95
CA ASP A 74 -7.40 18.85 8.38
C ASP A 74 -8.04 19.62 7.21
N ASP A 75 -7.28 19.81 6.12
CA ASP A 75 -7.72 20.45 4.87
C ASP A 75 -8.21 19.46 3.79
N ALA A 76 -8.25 18.16 4.11
CA ALA A 76 -8.56 17.05 3.21
C ALA A 76 -7.67 16.92 1.95
N SER A 77 -6.56 17.67 1.86
CA SER A 77 -5.63 17.61 0.73
C SER A 77 -4.88 16.27 0.65
N ARG A 78 -4.71 15.58 1.78
CA ARG A 78 -4.02 14.29 1.85
C ARG A 78 -4.86 13.24 2.57
N ALA A 79 -4.74 12.00 2.10
CA ALA A 79 -5.21 10.82 2.82
C ALA A 79 -4.00 10.05 3.36
N PHE A 80 -4.11 9.59 4.60
CA PHE A 80 -3.08 8.84 5.31
C PHE A 80 -3.56 7.43 5.60
N ALA A 81 -2.78 6.42 5.23
CA ALA A 81 -2.91 5.08 5.77
C ALA A 81 -1.99 4.94 6.99
N VAL A 82 -2.50 4.33 8.06
CA VAL A 82 -1.78 4.16 9.32
C VAL A 82 -1.72 2.68 9.68
N GLN A 83 -0.54 2.21 10.09
CA GLN A 83 -0.36 0.93 10.75
C GLN A 83 0.08 1.19 12.19
N ASN A 84 -0.74 0.75 13.14
CA ASN A 84 -0.52 0.91 14.57
C ASN A 84 0.44 -0.16 15.08
N ASN A 85 1.35 0.19 15.99
CA ASN A 85 2.10 -0.82 16.73
C ASN A 85 1.25 -1.29 17.93
N PRO A 86 0.81 -2.56 17.99
CA PRO A 86 -0.03 -3.05 19.08
C PRO A 86 0.70 -3.08 20.43
N TYR A 87 2.04 -2.99 20.42
CA TYR A 87 2.86 -3.01 21.64
C TYR A 87 3.26 -1.60 22.13
N SER A 88 2.91 -0.55 21.39
CA SER A 88 3.24 0.83 21.76
C SER A 88 1.98 1.62 22.06
N ALA A 89 1.92 2.22 23.26
CA ALA A 89 0.77 2.99 23.74
C ALA A 89 0.65 4.40 23.11
N GLY A 90 1.25 4.64 21.94
CA GLY A 90 1.25 5.95 21.30
C GLY A 90 1.78 5.94 19.87
N SER A 91 1.76 7.12 19.24
CA SER A 91 2.06 7.30 17.81
C SER A 91 3.54 7.17 17.41
N HIS A 92 4.43 6.92 18.36
CA HIS A 92 5.88 6.95 18.12
C HIS A 92 6.36 5.85 17.16
N ASP A 93 5.70 4.69 17.17
CA ASP A 93 6.06 3.54 16.34
C ASP A 93 5.04 3.24 15.23
N GLN A 94 4.22 4.23 14.85
CA GLN A 94 3.25 4.06 13.77
C GLN A 94 3.93 4.18 12.40
N LEU A 95 3.67 3.24 11.49
CA LEU A 95 3.98 3.45 10.07
C LEU A 95 2.86 4.24 9.41
N ARG A 96 3.24 5.19 8.56
CA ARG A 96 2.30 6.06 7.86
C ARG A 96 2.68 6.18 6.39
N ALA A 97 1.69 5.97 5.54
CA ALA A 97 1.74 6.25 4.11
C ALA A 97 0.75 7.37 3.79
N HIS A 98 1.04 8.21 2.81
CA HIS A 98 0.12 9.28 2.41
C HIS A 98 0.03 9.45 0.89
N VAL A 99 -1.13 9.89 0.43
CA VAL A 99 -1.37 10.25 -0.97
C VAL A 99 -2.07 11.60 -1.04
N ASP A 100 -1.88 12.32 -2.14
CA ASP A 100 -2.72 13.48 -2.45
C ASP A 100 -4.14 13.00 -2.77
N THR A 101 -5.13 13.51 -2.04
CA THR A 101 -6.51 13.02 -2.12
C THR A 101 -7.09 13.21 -3.51
N VAL A 102 -6.88 14.37 -4.13
CA VAL A 102 -7.47 14.70 -5.43
C VAL A 102 -6.85 13.87 -6.54
N ALA A 103 -5.51 13.76 -6.55
CA ALA A 103 -4.80 12.92 -7.49
C ALA A 103 -5.19 11.45 -7.34
N ALA A 104 -5.28 10.95 -6.10
CA ALA A 104 -5.63 9.56 -5.82
C ALA A 104 -7.07 9.22 -6.25
N LEU A 105 -8.05 10.10 -5.98
CA LEU A 105 -9.43 9.91 -6.44
C LEU A 105 -9.54 9.84 -7.98
N ASN A 106 -8.61 10.48 -8.70
CA ASN A 106 -8.58 10.54 -10.16
C ASN A 106 -7.61 9.53 -10.81
N THR A 107 -6.90 8.72 -10.01
CA THR A 107 -6.01 7.67 -10.50
C THR A 107 -6.81 6.37 -10.64
N PRO A 108 -7.03 5.84 -11.85
CA PRO A 108 -7.81 4.61 -12.01
C PRO A 108 -7.18 3.44 -11.28
N LEU A 109 -8.01 2.56 -10.71
CA LEU A 109 -7.55 1.37 -9.99
C LEU A 109 -6.64 0.48 -10.85
N GLU A 110 -6.87 0.42 -12.16
CA GLU A 110 -6.01 -0.30 -13.09
C GLU A 110 -4.58 0.24 -13.08
N GLN A 111 -4.41 1.56 -13.02
CA GLN A 111 -3.10 2.19 -12.90
C GLN A 111 -2.44 1.87 -11.55
N SER A 112 -3.19 1.93 -10.44
CA SER A 112 -2.67 1.50 -9.13
C SER A 112 -2.25 0.03 -9.13
N SER A 113 -2.97 -0.84 -9.86
CA SER A 113 -2.64 -2.26 -9.96
C SER A 113 -1.30 -2.48 -10.70
N GLN A 114 -1.03 -1.70 -11.74
CA GLN A 114 0.26 -1.72 -12.43
C GLN A 114 1.40 -1.17 -11.54
N GLU A 115 1.14 -0.06 -10.84
CA GLU A 115 2.11 0.57 -9.94
C GLU A 115 2.45 -0.30 -8.72
N TRP A 116 1.51 -1.13 -8.26
CA TRP A 116 1.77 -2.09 -7.18
C TRP A 116 2.93 -3.02 -7.51
N THR A 117 2.99 -3.53 -8.75
CA THR A 117 4.06 -4.47 -9.15
C THR A 117 5.44 -3.83 -8.99
N LYS A 118 5.56 -2.54 -9.34
CA LYS A 118 6.79 -1.77 -9.14
C LYS A 118 7.08 -1.55 -7.67
N ALA A 119 6.08 -1.12 -6.90
CA ALA A 119 6.21 -0.91 -5.45
C ALA A 119 6.67 -2.17 -4.71
N ALA A 120 6.10 -3.33 -5.06
CA ALA A 120 6.46 -4.62 -4.46
C ALA A 120 7.90 -5.03 -4.81
N ALA A 121 8.34 -4.79 -6.05
CA ALA A 121 9.72 -5.05 -6.45
C ALA A 121 10.72 -4.13 -5.71
N GLU A 122 10.40 -2.84 -5.59
CA GLU A 122 11.19 -1.87 -4.83
C GLU A 122 11.31 -2.27 -3.35
N ARG A 123 10.19 -2.68 -2.73
CA ARG A 123 10.17 -3.17 -1.34
C ARG A 123 11.09 -4.39 -1.16
N GLY A 124 10.96 -5.40 -2.03
CA GLY A 124 11.78 -6.61 -1.94
C GLY A 124 13.28 -6.34 -2.06
N GLN A 125 13.66 -5.40 -2.94
CA GLN A 125 15.07 -4.98 -3.08
C GLN A 125 15.58 -4.25 -1.82
N ALA A 126 14.77 -3.36 -1.25
CA ALA A 126 15.13 -2.64 -0.02
C ALA A 126 15.30 -3.59 1.18
N GLU A 127 14.43 -4.59 1.30
CA GLU A 127 14.50 -5.62 2.33
C GLU A 127 15.77 -6.48 2.17
N GLN A 128 16.10 -6.89 0.94
CA GLN A 128 17.30 -7.67 0.66
C GLN A 128 18.60 -6.90 0.97
N HIS A 129 18.66 -5.61 0.62
CA HIS A 129 19.81 -4.76 0.99
C HIS A 129 19.93 -4.58 2.51
N ARG A 130 18.80 -4.41 3.23
CA ARG A 130 18.81 -4.32 4.69
C ARG A 130 19.40 -5.58 5.33
N ASN A 131 19.04 -6.76 4.83
CA ASN A 131 19.53 -8.03 5.37
C ASN A 131 21.05 -8.19 5.20
N LEU A 132 21.56 -7.88 4.00
CA LEU A 132 23.00 -7.93 3.70
C LEU A 132 23.82 -6.97 4.59
N GLN A 133 23.28 -5.79 4.91
CA GLN A 133 23.98 -4.82 5.77
C GLN A 133 23.99 -5.27 7.25
N GLN A 134 22.94 -5.95 7.71
CA GLN A 134 22.88 -6.51 9.07
C GLN A 134 23.86 -7.66 9.25
N GLU A 135 24.00 -8.55 8.26
CA GLU A 135 24.98 -9.65 8.28
C GLU A 135 26.44 -9.15 8.34
N GLN A 136 26.76 -8.03 7.69
CA GLN A 136 28.10 -7.44 7.75
C GLN A 136 28.41 -6.75 9.09
N THR A 137 27.39 -6.19 9.76
CA THR A 137 27.56 -5.48 11.03
C THR A 137 27.63 -6.45 12.23
N GLN A 138 27.13 -7.68 12.06
CA GLN A 138 27.09 -8.71 13.12
C GLN A 138 28.24 -9.72 13.03
N ALA A 139 29.25 -9.49 12.18
CA ALA A 139 30.47 -10.29 12.18
C ALA A 139 31.20 -10.12 13.54
N PRO A 140 31.33 -11.18 14.36
CA PRO A 140 31.75 -11.05 15.74
C PRO A 140 33.23 -10.66 15.84
N ALA A 141 33.51 -9.73 16.75
CA ALA A 141 34.82 -9.53 17.36
C ALA A 141 35.21 -10.79 18.16
N ALA A 142 35.55 -11.87 17.45
CA ALA A 142 36.07 -13.10 18.00
C ALA A 142 37.42 -13.39 17.34
N ARG A 143 38.43 -12.61 17.76
CA ARG A 143 39.89 -12.72 17.55
C ARG A 143 40.43 -11.38 18.06
N THR A 144 41.00 -11.24 19.25
CA THR A 144 42.26 -11.85 19.69
C THR A 144 42.43 -11.56 21.20
N MET A 145 42.30 -12.57 22.05
CA MET A 145 42.84 -12.59 23.41
C MET A 145 43.42 -13.98 23.61
N SER A 146 44.68 -14.16 23.21
CA SER A 146 45.54 -15.29 23.56
C SER A 146 46.98 -14.82 23.50
#